data_AF-A0A7S4JRF7-F1
#
_entry.id   AF-A0A7S4JRF7-F1
#
_cell.length_a   1.000
_cell.length_b   1.000
_cell.length_c   1.000
_cell.angle_alpha   90.00
_cell.angle_beta   90.00
_cell.angle_gamma   90.00
#
_symmetry.space_group_name_H-M   'P 1'
#
loop_
_entity.id
_entity.type
_entity.pdbx_description
1 polymer ?
#
loop_
_entity_poly.entity_id
_entity_poly.type
_entity_poly.pdbx_seq_one_letter_code
_entity_poly.pdbx_strand_id
1 'polypeptide(L)'
;LMGLAIVPLGFEEPMATQRGLDAACMASPWLLSLGFSLTFSALFAKTLRINMLLSGGRDMRRLTVKAGQVMKPAAALVMLNAVIVAVWTAVAPLRYVRTAVEGSEDEYGRAMASYGMCSLPRAPGSDPSNGGGIGGIGIGGNDGSDDDESGPWWVGVLLASLLVAVNGLALAAALYQIRRAGHIETEYSEATYVKLSMTFLVQSWLIGFPLLFAAGRDSPMGRYVVSSTLIFVASQTILLLIFVPKLYFHREWKRKQERRERERERKMQRPTWLANAEEDTTAA
;
A
#
# COMPACT_ATOMS: atom_id res chain seq x y z
N LEU A 1 0.91 4.02 7.16
CA LEU A 1 2.21 4.11 6.47
C LEU A 1 2.05 4.56 5.03
N MET A 2 1.34 3.84 4.16
CA MET A 2 1.19 4.27 2.75
C MET A 2 0.61 5.69 2.61
N GLY A 3 -0.46 6.03 3.34
CA GLY A 3 -1.01 7.39 3.33
C GLY A 3 -0.08 8.47 3.90
N LEU A 4 0.89 8.10 4.75
CA LEU A 4 1.89 9.07 5.25
C LEU A 4 2.88 9.46 4.16
N ALA A 5 3.02 8.68 3.08
CA ALA A 5 3.88 9.04 1.95
C ALA A 5 3.39 10.30 1.21
N ILE A 6 2.13 10.69 1.39
CA ILE A 6 1.60 11.94 0.82
C ILE A 6 2.25 13.17 1.46
N VAL A 7 2.63 13.07 2.74
CA VAL A 7 3.24 14.17 3.50
C VAL A 7 4.59 14.60 2.91
N PRO A 8 5.61 13.71 2.75
CA PRO A 8 6.88 14.09 2.12
C PRO A 8 6.73 14.54 0.67
N LEU A 9 5.74 14.03 -0.07
CA LEU A 9 5.45 14.46 -1.44
C LEU A 9 4.94 15.89 -1.54
N GLY A 10 4.37 16.44 -0.46
CA GLY A 10 3.81 17.79 -0.43
C GLY A 10 4.72 18.85 0.19
N PHE A 11 5.97 18.51 0.57
CA PHE A 11 6.90 19.51 1.10
C PHE A 11 7.45 20.41 -0.02
N GLU A 12 7.29 21.72 0.16
CA GLU A 12 7.84 22.77 -0.70
C GLU A 12 8.52 23.84 0.15
N GLU A 13 9.38 24.66 -0.46
CA GLU A 13 9.94 25.84 0.21
C GLU A 13 8.85 26.89 0.49
N PRO A 14 8.86 27.61 1.64
CA PRO A 14 9.95 27.78 2.61
C PRO A 14 9.90 26.82 3.82
N MET A 15 9.08 25.76 3.77
CA MET A 15 8.74 24.95 4.96
C MET A 15 9.92 24.15 5.53
N ALA A 16 10.97 23.90 4.75
CA ALA A 16 12.15 23.14 5.17
C ALA A 16 13.43 23.58 4.45
N THR A 17 14.59 23.21 5.00
CA THR A 17 15.90 23.44 4.37
C THR A 17 16.15 22.41 3.26
N GLN A 18 17.04 22.71 2.30
CA GLN A 18 17.38 21.81 1.18
C GLN A 18 17.65 20.35 1.62
N ARG A 19 18.38 20.16 2.73
CA ARG A 19 18.63 18.83 3.32
C ARG A 19 17.36 18.14 3.80
N GLY A 20 16.40 18.89 4.34
CA GLY A 20 15.10 18.39 4.75
C GLY A 20 14.21 17.98 3.57
N LEU A 21 14.26 18.73 2.46
CA LEU A 21 13.51 18.38 1.25
C LEU A 21 14.10 17.14 0.56
N ASP A 22 15.44 17.01 0.51
CA ASP A 22 16.10 15.79 0.04
C ASP A 22 15.71 14.57 0.89
N ALA A 23 15.68 14.73 2.22
CA ALA A 23 15.24 13.68 3.13
C ALA A 23 13.76 13.30 2.91
N ALA A 24 12.89 14.28 2.63
CA ALA A 24 11.49 14.03 2.29
C ALA A 24 11.37 13.25 0.96
N CYS A 25 12.12 13.62 -0.07
CA CYS A 25 12.17 12.88 -1.33
C CYS A 25 12.56 11.41 -1.11
N MET A 26 13.53 11.16 -0.23
CA MET A 26 13.97 9.79 0.11
C MET A 26 13.00 9.05 1.04
N ALA A 27 12.24 9.74 1.88
CA ALA A 27 11.24 9.11 2.74
C ALA A 27 10.08 8.50 1.94
N SER A 28 9.76 9.05 0.77
CA SER A 28 8.66 8.61 -0.10
C SER A 28 8.73 7.11 -0.49
N PRO A 29 9.83 6.60 -1.10
CA PRO A 29 9.95 5.18 -1.44
C PRO A 29 9.92 4.25 -0.20
N TRP A 30 10.50 4.68 0.92
CA TRP A 30 10.45 3.93 2.18
C TRP A 30 9.02 3.74 2.70
N LEU A 31 8.24 4.82 2.79
CA LEU A 31 6.88 4.78 3.32
C LEU A 31 5.93 3.98 2.44
N LEU A 32 6.06 4.10 1.11
CA LEU A 32 5.26 3.34 0.16
C LEU A 32 5.61 1.85 0.22
N SER A 33 6.90 1.51 0.17
CA SER A 33 7.39 0.12 0.16
C SER A 33 7.07 -0.63 1.45
N LEU A 34 7.45 -0.06 2.60
CA LEU A 34 7.19 -0.68 3.90
C LEU A 34 5.70 -0.71 4.22
N GLY A 35 4.97 0.35 3.86
CA GLY A 35 3.53 0.40 4.03
C GLY A 35 2.81 -0.70 3.26
N PHE A 36 3.18 -0.91 2.00
CA PHE A 36 2.65 -1.99 1.18
C PHE A 36 3.04 -3.38 1.69
N SER A 37 4.31 -3.56 2.09
CA SER A 37 4.80 -4.85 2.58
C SER A 37 4.05 -5.30 3.84
N LEU A 38 3.72 -4.35 4.73
CA LEU A 38 2.97 -4.62 5.95
C LEU A 38 1.49 -4.91 5.68
N THR A 39 0.85 -4.20 4.75
CA THR A 39 -0.55 -4.50 4.36
C THR A 39 -0.63 -5.86 3.68
N PHE A 40 0.30 -6.16 2.77
CA PHE A 40 0.41 -7.47 2.14
C PHE A 40 0.64 -8.58 3.16
N SER A 41 1.54 -8.39 4.12
CA SER A 41 1.81 -9.36 5.19
C SER A 41 0.55 -9.73 5.98
N ALA A 42 -0.29 -8.75 6.32
CA ALA A 42 -1.54 -8.97 7.02
C ALA A 42 -2.59 -9.72 6.16
N LEU A 43 -2.64 -9.42 4.85
CA LEU A 43 -3.52 -10.11 3.90
C LEU A 43 -3.06 -11.56 3.66
N PHE A 44 -1.76 -11.76 3.48
CA PHE A 44 -1.15 -13.06 3.27
C PHE A 44 -1.33 -14.00 4.47
N ALA A 45 -1.20 -13.49 5.70
CA ALA A 45 -1.47 -14.27 6.91
C ALA A 45 -2.92 -14.80 6.96
N LYS A 46 -3.89 -14.00 6.51
CA LYS A 46 -5.30 -14.44 6.40
C LYS A 46 -5.47 -15.50 5.32
N THR A 47 -4.86 -15.29 4.15
CA THR A 47 -4.86 -16.27 3.06
C THR A 47 -4.29 -17.62 3.49
N LEU A 48 -3.14 -17.62 4.16
CA LEU A 48 -2.52 -18.86 4.63
C LEU A 48 -3.38 -19.57 5.68
N ARG A 49 -3.99 -18.82 6.62
CA ARG A 49 -4.92 -19.41 7.59
C ARG A 49 -6.10 -20.09 6.89
N ILE A 50 -6.68 -19.45 5.86
CA ILE A 50 -7.78 -20.03 5.08
C ILE A 50 -7.33 -21.30 4.35
N ASN A 51 -6.18 -21.25 3.65
CA ASN A 51 -5.65 -22.40 2.91
C ASN A 51 -5.33 -23.60 3.84
N MET A 52 -4.81 -23.33 5.05
CA MET A 52 -4.56 -24.37 6.06
C MET A 52 -5.87 -24.98 6.61
N LEU A 53 -6.89 -24.16 6.86
CA LEU A 53 -8.20 -24.68 7.32
C LEU A 53 -8.87 -25.57 6.26
N LEU A 54 -8.80 -25.16 4.98
CA LEU A 54 -9.37 -25.93 3.88
C LEU A 54 -8.65 -27.26 3.66
N SER A 55 -7.31 -27.26 3.72
CA SER A 55 -6.53 -28.50 3.61
C SER A 55 -6.70 -29.44 4.81
N GLY A 56 -6.79 -28.90 6.04
CA GLY A 56 -7.04 -29.70 7.23
C GLY A 56 -8.44 -30.31 7.29
N GLY A 57 -9.45 -29.63 6.72
CA GLY A 57 -10.83 -30.14 6.62
C GLY A 57 -10.97 -31.33 5.69
N ARG A 58 -10.19 -31.39 4.61
CA ARG A 58 -10.16 -32.54 3.68
C ARG A 58 -9.63 -33.82 4.35
N ASP A 59 -8.68 -33.66 5.27
CA ASP A 59 -8.05 -34.78 6.00
C ASP A 59 -8.62 -34.97 7.42
N MET A 60 -9.68 -34.24 7.79
CA MET A 60 -10.31 -34.24 9.13
C MET A 60 -9.29 -34.12 10.29
N ARG A 61 -8.17 -33.43 10.06
CA ARG A 61 -7.06 -33.33 11.01
C ARG A 61 -7.11 -31.99 11.73
N ARG A 62 -7.06 -32.02 13.07
CA ARG A 62 -6.95 -30.80 13.88
C ARG A 62 -5.58 -30.14 13.63
N LEU A 63 -5.57 -29.00 12.95
CA LEU A 63 -4.37 -28.22 12.70
C LEU A 63 -4.30 -27.03 13.66
N THR A 64 -3.32 -27.02 14.54
CA THR A 64 -2.98 -25.86 15.38
C THR A 64 -1.88 -25.05 14.68
N VAL A 65 -2.24 -23.87 14.19
CA VAL A 65 -1.31 -23.02 13.42
C VAL A 65 -0.31 -22.36 14.37
N LYS A 66 0.98 -22.66 14.20
CA LYS A 66 2.05 -21.95 14.88
C LYS A 66 2.26 -20.61 14.17
N ALA A 67 1.90 -19.51 14.83
CA ALA A 67 2.01 -18.14 14.29
C ALA A 67 3.41 -17.81 13.74
N GLY A 68 4.47 -18.41 14.30
CA GLY A 68 5.84 -18.22 13.84
C GLY A 68 6.12 -18.70 12.40
N GLN A 69 5.37 -19.66 11.85
CA GLN A 69 5.64 -20.17 10.50
C GLN A 69 5.05 -19.28 9.40
N VAL A 70 3.95 -18.59 9.68
CA VAL A 70 3.33 -17.64 8.75
C VAL A 70 4.00 -16.27 8.74
N MET A 71 4.66 -15.88 9.85
CA MET A 71 5.38 -14.61 9.93
C MET A 71 6.72 -14.65 9.18
N LYS A 72 7.36 -15.82 9.01
CA LYS A 72 8.64 -15.95 8.29
C LYS A 72 8.59 -15.42 6.85
N PRO A 73 7.69 -15.87 5.96
CA PRO A 73 7.62 -15.33 4.59
C PRO A 73 7.23 -13.84 4.56
N ALA A 74 6.36 -13.40 5.47
CA ALA A 74 5.99 -11.99 5.60
C ALA A 74 7.19 -11.11 6.00
N ALA A 75 7.92 -11.51 7.04
CA ALA A 75 9.11 -10.82 7.51
C ALA A 75 10.23 -10.84 6.45
N ALA A 76 10.41 -11.95 5.75
CA ALA A 76 11.37 -12.06 4.66
C ALA A 76 11.07 -11.05 3.54
N LEU A 77 9.80 -10.88 3.14
CA LEU A 77 9.41 -9.90 2.13
C LEU A 77 9.65 -8.46 2.60
N VAL A 78 9.26 -8.14 3.84
CA VAL A 78 9.51 -6.80 4.43
C VAL A 78 11.01 -6.49 4.49
N MET A 79 11.83 -7.45 4.94
CA MET A 79 13.29 -7.33 4.99
C MET A 79 13.89 -7.15 3.60
N LEU A 80 13.45 -7.95 2.62
CA LEU A 80 13.91 -7.82 1.23
C LEU A 80 13.59 -6.44 0.67
N ASN A 81 12.36 -5.96 0.84
CA ASN A 81 11.94 -4.63 0.38
C ASN A 81 12.70 -3.51 1.11
N ALA A 82 12.98 -3.66 2.41
CA ALA A 82 13.81 -2.71 3.16
C ALA A 82 15.25 -2.66 2.64
N VAL A 83 15.85 -3.81 2.32
CA VAL A 83 17.19 -3.88 1.72
C VAL A 83 17.22 -3.24 0.34
N ILE A 84 16.24 -3.52 -0.53
CA ILE A 84 16.15 -2.91 -1.86
C ILE A 84 16.08 -1.39 -1.76
N VAL A 85 15.22 -0.86 -0.87
CA VAL A 85 15.10 0.59 -0.70
C VAL A 85 16.36 1.17 -0.04
N ALA A 86 17.00 0.48 0.91
CA ALA A 86 18.28 0.93 1.48
C ALA A 86 19.40 1.00 0.44
N VAL A 87 19.51 -0.01 -0.44
CA VAL A 87 20.46 0.00 -1.57
C VAL A 87 20.13 1.15 -2.52
N TRP A 88 18.85 1.38 -2.84
CA TRP A 88 18.44 2.55 -3.62
C TRP A 88 18.91 3.83 -2.94
N THR A 89 18.74 3.96 -1.62
CA THR A 89 19.17 5.17 -0.90
C THR A 89 20.66 5.41 -0.93
N ALA A 90 21.47 4.35 -0.95
CA ALA A 90 22.92 4.46 -0.99
C ALA A 90 23.46 4.74 -2.40
N VAL A 91 22.88 4.11 -3.44
CA VAL A 91 23.44 4.14 -4.80
C VAL A 91 22.83 5.25 -5.66
N ALA A 92 21.55 5.56 -5.48
CA ALA A 92 20.82 6.50 -6.34
C ALA A 92 19.83 7.36 -5.53
N PRO A 93 20.30 8.25 -4.64
CA PRO A 93 19.44 9.09 -3.82
C PRO A 93 18.66 10.08 -4.70
N LEU A 94 17.34 10.14 -4.51
CA LEU A 94 16.48 11.20 -5.05
C LEU A 94 16.79 12.52 -4.34
N ARG A 95 16.95 13.57 -5.14
CA ARG A 95 17.18 14.94 -4.67
C ARG A 95 16.02 15.83 -5.06
N TYR A 96 15.74 16.81 -4.21
CA TYR A 96 14.78 17.86 -4.51
C TYR A 96 15.44 18.87 -5.46
N VAL A 97 14.88 18.98 -6.67
CA VAL A 97 15.34 19.93 -7.69
C VAL A 97 14.20 20.86 -8.03
N ARG A 98 14.50 22.16 -8.09
CA ARG A 98 13.57 23.19 -8.54
C ARG A 98 13.83 23.51 -10.00
N THR A 99 12.77 23.48 -10.79
CA THR A 99 12.82 23.79 -12.22
C THR A 99 11.85 24.94 -12.50
N ALA A 100 12.31 25.92 -13.29
CA ALA A 100 11.48 27.02 -13.76
C ALA A 100 10.37 26.49 -14.69
N VAL A 101 9.20 27.11 -14.64
CA VAL A 101 8.13 26.82 -15.60
C VAL A 101 8.50 27.47 -16.92
N GLU A 102 8.52 26.68 -17.99
CA GLU A 102 8.85 27.14 -19.34
C GLU A 102 7.90 28.27 -19.77
N GLY A 103 8.47 29.37 -20.30
CA GLY A 103 7.70 30.55 -20.72
C GLY A 103 7.24 31.47 -19.59
N SER A 104 7.68 31.24 -18.34
CA SER A 104 7.41 32.14 -17.20
C SER A 104 8.59 33.06 -16.88
N GLU A 105 9.35 33.49 -17.87
CA GLU A 105 10.51 34.37 -17.66
C GLU A 105 10.10 35.84 -17.68
N ASP A 106 10.75 36.64 -16.83
CA ASP A 106 10.61 38.10 -16.88
C ASP A 106 11.45 38.72 -18.01
N GLU A 107 11.28 40.03 -18.22
CA GLU A 107 12.04 40.81 -19.21
C GLU A 107 13.56 40.73 -19.02
N TYR A 108 14.02 40.31 -17.83
CA TYR A 108 15.42 40.14 -17.47
C TYR A 108 15.88 38.66 -17.50
N GLY A 109 15.07 37.73 -18.02
CA GLY A 109 15.38 36.30 -18.12
C GLY A 109 15.34 35.55 -16.79
N ARG A 110 14.64 36.07 -15.78
CA ARG A 110 14.48 35.42 -14.46
C ARG A 110 13.15 34.68 -14.41
N ALA A 111 13.15 33.47 -13.87
CA ALA A 111 11.95 32.67 -13.71
C ALA A 111 10.96 33.31 -12.70
N MET A 112 9.74 33.61 -13.15
CA MET A 112 8.63 34.09 -12.33
C MET A 112 7.88 32.96 -11.63
N ALA A 113 7.85 31.75 -12.21
CA ALA A 113 7.25 30.57 -11.61
C ALA A 113 8.24 29.40 -11.62
N SER A 114 8.31 28.67 -10.51
CA SER A 114 9.10 27.45 -10.39
C SER A 114 8.34 26.39 -9.62
N TYR A 115 8.67 25.13 -9.87
CA TYR A 115 8.11 23.98 -9.16
C TYR A 115 9.22 23.07 -8.67
N GLY A 116 8.96 22.38 -7.57
CA GLY A 116 9.85 21.37 -7.02
C GLY A 116 9.47 19.97 -7.49
N MET A 117 10.48 19.14 -7.78
CA MET A 117 10.26 17.71 -7.99
C MET A 117 11.41 16.88 -7.42
N CYS A 118 11.08 15.68 -6.94
CA CYS A 118 12.09 14.69 -6.60
C CYS A 118 12.60 14.02 -7.88
N SER A 119 13.89 14.20 -8.17
CA SER A 119 14.52 13.64 -9.36
C SER A 119 15.77 12.85 -9.00
N LEU A 120 16.08 11.85 -9.83
CA LEU A 120 17.38 11.15 -9.78
C LEU A 120 18.46 12.11 -10.29
N PRO A 121 19.70 12.04 -9.77
CA PRO A 121 20.82 12.80 -10.30
C PRO A 121 20.94 12.53 -11.81
N ARG A 122 20.90 13.59 -12.61
CA ARG A 122 21.05 13.51 -14.07
C ARG A 122 22.51 13.74 -14.44
N ALA A 123 22.91 13.25 -15.61
CA ALA A 123 24.20 13.58 -16.20
C ALA A 123 24.28 15.10 -16.47
N PRO A 124 25.48 15.71 -16.32
CA PRO A 124 25.71 17.11 -16.67
C PRO A 124 25.34 17.36 -18.14
N GLY A 125 24.65 18.47 -18.42
CA GLY A 125 24.20 18.87 -19.76
C GLY A 125 22.74 18.56 -20.11
N SER A 126 21.91 18.16 -19.15
CA SER A 126 20.45 17.98 -19.34
C SER A 126 19.61 19.07 -18.65
N ASP A 127 20.20 20.26 -18.51
CA ASP A 127 19.53 21.45 -18.04
C ASP A 127 18.40 21.85 -19.00
N PRO A 128 17.14 22.03 -18.53
CA PRO A 128 16.06 22.55 -19.36
C PRO A 128 16.22 24.04 -19.69
N SER A 129 17.13 24.75 -19.01
CA SER A 129 17.38 26.19 -19.19
C SER A 129 18.14 26.53 -20.47
N ASN A 130 18.80 25.55 -21.08
CA ASN A 130 19.33 25.68 -22.43
C ASN A 130 18.38 24.93 -23.36
N GLY A 131 17.60 25.65 -24.17
CA GLY A 131 16.56 25.11 -25.06
C GLY A 131 17.02 24.00 -26.01
N GLY A 132 17.17 22.80 -25.48
CA GLY A 132 17.51 21.58 -26.19
C GLY A 132 16.33 20.64 -26.14
N GLY A 133 15.54 20.65 -27.21
CA GLY A 133 14.44 19.70 -27.40
C GLY A 133 14.88 18.25 -27.18
N ILE A 134 13.97 17.50 -26.57
CA ILE A 134 14.03 16.04 -26.38
C ILE A 134 14.32 15.34 -27.72
N GLY A 135 15.48 14.68 -27.80
CA GLY A 135 15.85 13.84 -28.93
C GLY A 135 17.01 12.90 -28.62
N GLY A 136 16.67 11.70 -28.15
CA GLY A 136 17.43 10.50 -28.54
C GLY A 136 18.42 9.94 -27.53
N ILE A 137 18.48 8.61 -27.57
CA ILE A 137 19.49 7.75 -26.96
C ILE A 137 20.88 8.29 -27.30
N GLY A 138 21.55 8.95 -26.35
CA GLY A 138 22.93 9.39 -26.50
C GLY A 138 23.86 8.19 -26.40
N ILE A 139 24.20 7.58 -27.54
CA ILE A 139 25.38 6.73 -27.65
C ILE A 139 26.56 7.65 -27.99
N GLY A 140 27.47 7.81 -27.03
CA GLY A 140 28.87 8.19 -27.27
C GLY A 140 29.14 9.64 -27.65
N GLY A 141 29.71 10.39 -26.71
CA GLY A 141 30.60 11.51 -26.97
C GLY A 141 31.71 11.45 -25.93
N ASN A 142 32.90 11.02 -26.35
CA ASN A 142 34.11 11.16 -25.55
C ASN A 142 34.47 12.65 -25.56
N ASP A 143 34.13 13.37 -24.50
CA ASP A 143 34.83 14.60 -24.18
C ASP A 143 35.49 14.42 -22.81
N GLY A 144 36.81 14.53 -22.81
CA GLY A 144 37.66 14.38 -21.65
C GLY A 144 37.46 15.57 -20.73
N SER A 145 36.76 15.34 -19.63
CA SER A 145 36.75 16.22 -18.47
C SER A 145 36.62 15.30 -17.26
N ASP A 146 37.76 15.08 -16.62
CA ASP A 146 37.86 14.34 -15.36
C ASP A 146 37.02 15.04 -14.28
N ASP A 147 36.42 14.22 -13.41
CA ASP A 147 35.62 14.56 -12.22
C ASP A 147 34.16 15.00 -12.44
N ASP A 148 33.28 14.07 -12.85
CA ASP A 148 31.89 14.16 -12.38
C ASP A 148 31.27 12.77 -12.11
N GLU A 149 31.00 12.54 -10.82
CA GLU A 149 30.42 11.33 -10.22
C GLU A 149 28.92 11.21 -10.60
N SER A 150 28.64 11.18 -11.90
CA SER A 150 27.31 11.06 -12.49
C SER A 150 26.78 9.65 -12.27
N GLY A 151 26.22 9.39 -11.10
CA GLY A 151 25.59 8.11 -10.79
C GLY A 151 24.56 7.72 -11.86
N PRO A 152 24.51 6.45 -12.29
CA PRO A 152 23.60 6.00 -13.32
C PRO A 152 22.13 6.13 -12.89
N TRP A 153 21.42 7.16 -13.37
CA TRP A 153 19.98 7.36 -13.13
C TRP A 153 19.13 6.11 -13.48
N TRP A 154 19.60 5.30 -14.43
CA TRP A 154 18.96 4.03 -14.78
C TRP A 154 18.98 3.01 -13.63
N VAL A 155 19.95 3.06 -12.71
CA VAL A 155 19.98 2.17 -11.52
C VAL A 155 18.78 2.45 -10.62
N GLY A 156 18.43 3.72 -10.38
CA GLY A 156 17.24 4.07 -9.62
C GLY A 156 15.95 3.55 -10.28
N VAL A 157 15.86 3.63 -11.61
CA VAL A 157 14.73 3.06 -12.38
C VAL A 157 14.70 1.53 -12.26
N LEU A 158 15.84 0.85 -12.38
CA LEU A 158 15.92 -0.60 -12.24
C LEU A 158 15.52 -1.06 -10.82
N LEU A 159 15.99 -0.38 -9.78
CA LEU A 159 15.62 -0.68 -8.38
C LEU A 159 14.14 -0.43 -8.13
N ALA A 160 13.57 0.64 -8.69
CA ALA A 160 12.13 0.90 -8.65
C ALA A 160 11.33 -0.21 -9.35
N SER A 161 11.73 -0.58 -10.57
CA SER A 161 11.09 -1.63 -11.36
C SER A 161 11.21 -3.00 -10.67
N LEU A 162 12.36 -3.31 -10.07
CA LEU A 162 12.56 -4.53 -9.29
C LEU A 162 11.65 -4.55 -8.06
N LEU A 163 11.55 -3.44 -7.33
CA LEU A 163 10.67 -3.32 -6.18
C LEU A 163 9.21 -3.53 -6.57
N VAL A 164 8.77 -2.91 -7.67
CA VAL A 164 7.43 -3.13 -8.23
C VAL A 164 7.27 -4.61 -8.59
N ALA A 165 8.17 -5.19 -9.38
CA ALA A 165 8.07 -6.59 -9.81
C ALA A 165 7.98 -7.57 -8.63
N VAL A 166 8.82 -7.44 -7.61
CA VAL A 166 8.83 -8.31 -6.41
C VAL A 166 7.47 -8.27 -5.69
N ASN A 167 6.93 -7.06 -5.48
CA ASN A 167 5.67 -6.85 -4.77
C ASN A 167 4.45 -7.28 -5.63
N GLY A 168 4.52 -7.06 -6.94
CA GLY A 168 3.51 -7.54 -7.90
C GLY A 168 3.47 -9.06 -7.98
N LEU A 169 4.63 -9.73 -8.06
CA LEU A 169 4.72 -11.19 -8.01
C LEU A 169 4.20 -11.76 -6.69
N ALA A 170 4.49 -11.11 -5.57
CA ALA A 170 3.98 -11.53 -4.27
C ALA A 170 2.44 -11.47 -4.21
N LEU A 171 1.82 -10.41 -4.75
CA LEU A 171 0.36 -10.32 -4.90
C LEU A 171 -0.19 -11.39 -5.82
N ALA A 172 0.41 -11.59 -7.00
CA ALA A 172 -0.01 -12.60 -7.96
C ALA A 172 0.06 -14.01 -7.36
N ALA A 173 1.14 -14.33 -6.63
CA ALA A 173 1.30 -15.60 -5.93
C ALA A 173 0.23 -15.79 -4.84
N ALA A 174 -0.13 -14.74 -4.10
CA ALA A 174 -1.19 -14.80 -3.09
C ALA A 174 -2.58 -15.02 -3.72
N LEU A 175 -2.88 -14.33 -4.82
CA LEU A 175 -4.11 -14.53 -5.59
C LEU A 175 -4.17 -15.94 -6.19
N TYR A 176 -3.05 -16.44 -6.71
CA TYR A 176 -2.94 -17.81 -7.21
C TYR A 176 -3.24 -18.84 -6.10
N GLN A 177 -2.66 -18.66 -4.91
CA GLN A 177 -2.92 -19.54 -3.76
C GLN A 177 -4.41 -19.57 -3.38
N ILE A 178 -5.07 -18.41 -3.31
CA ILE A 178 -6.51 -18.34 -3.00
C ILE A 178 -7.34 -18.98 -4.12
N ARG A 179 -7.00 -18.73 -5.38
CA ARG A 179 -7.75 -19.26 -6.52
C ARG A 179 -7.64 -20.77 -6.61
N ARG A 180 -6.47 -21.34 -6.34
CA ARG A 180 -6.27 -22.79 -6.24
C ARG A 180 -7.08 -23.41 -5.10
N ALA A 181 -7.20 -22.71 -3.97
CA ALA A 181 -7.98 -23.17 -2.82
C ALA A 181 -9.51 -22.97 -2.98
N GLY A 182 -9.96 -22.20 -3.98
CA GLY A 182 -11.33 -21.72 -4.12
C GLY A 182 -12.37 -22.71 -4.68
N HIS A 183 -12.01 -23.94 -5.03
CA HIS A 183 -12.96 -24.91 -5.61
C HIS A 183 -13.97 -25.50 -4.58
N ILE A 184 -13.92 -25.08 -3.31
CA ILE A 184 -14.85 -25.51 -2.25
C ILE A 184 -15.63 -24.28 -1.79
N GLU A 185 -16.39 -23.69 -2.71
CA GLU A 185 -16.90 -22.32 -2.66
C GLU A 185 -18.26 -22.15 -1.94
N THR A 186 -18.60 -23.03 -1.00
CA THR A 186 -19.81 -22.85 -0.19
C THR A 186 -19.41 -22.47 1.23
N GLU A 187 -19.65 -21.20 1.60
CA GLU A 187 -19.86 -20.75 3.01
C GLU A 187 -18.73 -20.01 3.77
N TYR A 188 -17.76 -19.32 3.14
CA TYR A 188 -16.82 -18.45 3.89
C TYR A 188 -16.73 -17.00 3.35
N SER A 189 -17.63 -16.14 3.82
CA SER A 189 -17.72 -14.72 3.43
C SER A 189 -16.42 -13.93 3.64
N GLU A 190 -15.63 -14.24 4.68
CA GLU A 190 -14.37 -13.56 4.97
C GLU A 190 -13.30 -13.80 3.89
N ALA A 191 -13.24 -14.97 3.25
CA ALA A 191 -12.26 -15.26 2.19
C ALA A 191 -12.55 -14.45 0.92
N THR A 192 -13.83 -14.25 0.59
CA THR A 192 -14.26 -13.45 -0.57
C THR A 192 -13.83 -11.99 -0.44
N TYR A 193 -13.97 -11.37 0.74
CA TYR A 193 -13.51 -10.00 0.97
C TYR A 193 -11.99 -9.87 0.90
N VAL A 194 -11.25 -10.87 1.41
CA VAL A 194 -9.77 -10.91 1.29
C VAL A 194 -9.35 -11.00 -0.18
N LYS A 195 -9.95 -11.92 -0.96
CA LYS A 195 -9.72 -12.06 -2.40
C LYS A 195 -10.05 -10.77 -3.16
N LEU A 196 -11.21 -10.18 -2.89
CA LEU A 196 -11.66 -8.93 -3.51
C LEU A 196 -10.67 -7.78 -3.22
N SER A 197 -10.21 -7.64 -1.98
CA SER A 197 -9.22 -6.61 -1.60
C SER A 197 -7.87 -6.79 -2.32
N MET A 198 -7.41 -8.04 -2.50
CA MET A 198 -6.18 -8.32 -3.26
C MET A 198 -6.33 -8.04 -4.76
N THR A 199 -7.51 -8.30 -5.34
CA THR A 199 -7.81 -7.93 -6.73
C THR A 199 -7.79 -6.41 -6.93
N PHE A 200 -8.38 -5.64 -6.01
CA PHE A 200 -8.33 -4.17 -6.05
C PHE A 200 -6.89 -3.65 -5.96
N LEU A 201 -6.03 -4.27 -5.15
CA LEU A 201 -4.61 -3.92 -5.08
C LEU A 201 -3.89 -4.08 -6.43
N VAL A 202 -4.12 -5.20 -7.12
CA VAL A 202 -3.55 -5.44 -8.47
C VAL A 202 -4.13 -4.44 -9.47
N GLN A 203 -5.44 -4.20 -9.44
CA GLN A 203 -6.11 -3.22 -10.30
C GLN A 203 -5.55 -1.81 -10.08
N SER A 204 -5.31 -1.39 -8.83
CA SER A 204 -4.72 -0.09 -8.52
C SER A 204 -3.33 0.07 -9.14
N TRP A 205 -2.51 -0.99 -9.17
CA TRP A 205 -1.20 -0.97 -9.83
C TRP A 205 -1.31 -0.88 -11.35
N LEU A 206 -2.23 -1.65 -11.95
CA LEU A 206 -2.47 -1.65 -13.38
C LEU A 206 -3.02 -0.30 -13.89
N ILE A 207 -3.86 0.37 -13.09
CA ILE A 207 -4.40 1.70 -13.42
C ILE A 207 -3.39 2.81 -13.09
N GLY A 208 -2.64 2.66 -12.01
CA GLY A 208 -1.70 3.69 -11.54
C GLY A 208 -0.55 3.94 -12.50
N PHE A 209 0.02 2.90 -13.11
CA PHE A 209 1.15 3.05 -14.04
C PHE A 209 0.80 3.88 -15.30
N PRO A 210 -0.28 3.56 -16.06
CA PRO A 210 -0.71 4.38 -17.19
C PRO A 210 -1.09 5.81 -16.79
N LEU A 211 -1.75 6.01 -15.64
CA LEU A 211 -2.12 7.34 -15.18
C LEU A 211 -0.89 8.21 -14.86
N LEU A 212 0.14 7.64 -14.21
CA LEU A 212 1.37 8.36 -13.92
C LEU A 212 2.19 8.64 -15.18
N PHE A 213 2.12 7.75 -16.17
CA PHE A 213 2.73 7.97 -17.48
C PHE A 213 1.99 9.05 -18.28
N ALA A 214 0.66 9.01 -18.31
CA ALA A 214 -0.20 9.96 -19.02
C ALA A 214 -0.18 11.37 -18.42
N ALA A 215 0.03 11.51 -17.10
CA ALA A 215 0.24 12.80 -16.46
C ALA A 215 1.49 13.54 -17.01
N GLY A 216 2.36 12.85 -17.76
CA GLY A 216 3.54 13.40 -18.41
C GLY A 216 4.56 13.90 -17.41
N ARG A 217 5.72 14.38 -17.89
CA ARG A 217 6.64 15.17 -17.03
C ARG A 217 6.27 16.65 -16.99
N ASP A 218 5.37 17.07 -17.86
CA ASP A 218 5.13 18.48 -18.18
C ASP A 218 4.20 19.15 -17.16
N SER A 219 3.40 18.37 -16.42
CA SER A 219 2.49 18.88 -15.37
C SER A 219 2.84 18.31 -13.98
N PRO A 220 3.69 18.99 -13.19
CA PRO A 220 4.09 18.52 -11.85
C PRO A 220 2.89 18.41 -10.89
N MET A 221 1.96 19.36 -10.98
CA MET A 221 0.71 19.36 -10.23
C MET A 221 -0.16 18.14 -10.57
N GLY A 222 -0.25 17.78 -11.86
CA GLY A 222 -1.00 16.62 -12.32
C GLY A 222 -0.47 15.32 -11.71
N ARG A 223 0.85 15.13 -11.74
CA ARG A 223 1.49 13.95 -11.14
C ARG A 223 1.28 13.86 -9.63
N TYR A 224 1.35 14.97 -8.91
CA TYR A 224 1.12 15.00 -7.47
C TYR A 224 -0.33 14.62 -7.12
N VAL A 225 -1.31 15.26 -7.78
CA VAL A 225 -2.74 14.98 -7.57
C VAL A 225 -3.09 13.54 -7.91
N VAL A 226 -2.58 13.02 -9.03
CA VAL A 226 -2.79 11.62 -9.43
C VAL A 226 -2.18 10.66 -8.41
N SER A 227 -0.92 10.87 -8.00
CA SER A 227 -0.24 9.99 -7.05
C SER A 227 -0.92 9.97 -5.67
N SER A 228 -1.24 11.15 -5.13
CA SER A 228 -1.89 11.28 -3.81
C SER A 228 -3.30 10.68 -3.81
N THR A 229 -4.08 10.92 -4.86
CA THR A 229 -5.42 10.34 -5.01
C THR A 229 -5.37 8.81 -5.12
N LEU A 230 -4.43 8.27 -5.90
CA LEU A 230 -4.25 6.82 -6.03
C LEU A 230 -3.88 6.17 -4.70
N ILE A 231 -2.93 6.75 -3.96
CA ILE A 231 -2.52 6.25 -2.64
C ILE A 231 -3.69 6.31 -1.66
N PHE A 232 -4.42 7.43 -1.65
CA PHE A 232 -5.57 7.62 -0.77
C PHE A 232 -6.66 6.58 -1.06
N VAL A 233 -7.12 6.47 -2.31
CA VAL A 233 -8.16 5.52 -2.72
C VAL A 233 -7.75 4.08 -2.41
N ALA A 234 -6.51 3.69 -2.75
CA ALA A 234 -6.01 2.35 -2.44
C ALA A 234 -6.05 2.08 -0.92
N SER A 235 -5.62 3.03 -0.10
CA SER A 235 -5.64 2.87 1.36
C SER A 235 -7.06 2.74 1.94
N GLN A 236 -8.01 3.54 1.46
CA GLN A 236 -9.39 3.51 1.92
C GLN A 236 -10.08 2.20 1.54
N THR A 237 -9.92 1.76 0.29
CA THR A 237 -10.53 0.51 -0.18
C THR A 237 -10.05 -0.70 0.62
N ILE A 238 -8.76 -0.80 0.92
CA ILE A 238 -8.19 -1.91 1.71
C ILE A 238 -8.72 -1.89 3.15
N LEU A 239 -8.71 -0.72 3.80
CA LEU A 239 -9.17 -0.59 5.19
C LEU A 239 -10.66 -0.95 5.30
N LEU A 240 -11.49 -0.42 4.40
CA LEU A 240 -12.92 -0.69 4.42
C LEU A 240 -13.21 -2.18 4.17
N LEU A 241 -12.64 -2.79 3.13
CA LEU A 241 -12.90 -4.20 2.83
C LEU A 241 -12.39 -5.16 3.91
N ILE A 242 -11.35 -4.79 4.66
CA ILE A 242 -10.83 -5.61 5.75
C ILE A 242 -11.64 -5.42 7.04
N PHE A 243 -11.96 -4.18 7.42
CA PHE A 243 -12.55 -3.87 8.72
C PHE A 243 -14.07 -3.85 8.71
N VAL A 244 -14.73 -3.42 7.63
CA VAL A 244 -16.19 -3.29 7.58
C VAL A 244 -16.90 -4.62 7.82
N PRO A 245 -16.54 -5.74 7.14
CA PRO A 245 -17.21 -7.02 7.40
C PRO A 245 -17.04 -7.46 8.85
N LYS A 246 -15.82 -7.33 9.40
CA LYS A 246 -15.52 -7.73 10.78
C LYS A 246 -16.27 -6.88 11.81
N LEU A 247 -16.33 -5.58 11.59
CA LEU A 247 -17.03 -4.66 12.48
C LEU A 247 -18.54 -4.92 12.44
N TYR A 248 -19.10 -5.19 11.26
CA TYR A 248 -20.51 -5.56 11.11
C TYR A 248 -20.84 -6.84 11.86
N PHE A 249 -20.11 -7.93 11.61
CA PHE A 249 -20.36 -9.23 12.26
C PHE A 249 -20.15 -9.17 13.78
N HIS A 250 -19.13 -8.45 14.25
CA HIS A 250 -18.91 -8.30 15.70
C HIS A 250 -20.05 -7.54 16.39
N ARG A 251 -20.56 -6.48 15.77
CA ARG A 251 -21.73 -5.73 16.27
C ARG A 251 -22.98 -6.59 16.29
N GLU A 252 -23.21 -7.41 15.27
CA GLU A 252 -24.36 -8.31 15.21
C GLU A 252 -24.26 -9.42 16.29
N TRP A 253 -23.07 -10.00 16.47
CA TRP A 253 -22.83 -10.99 17.53
C TRP A 253 -23.10 -10.41 18.92
N LYS A 254 -22.62 -9.18 19.19
CA LYS A 254 -22.87 -8.49 20.46
C LYS A 254 -24.37 -8.29 20.71
N ARG A 255 -25.13 -7.84 19.70
CA ARG A 255 -26.60 -7.69 19.78
C ARG A 255 -27.31 -9.02 20.05
N LYS A 256 -26.84 -10.12 19.46
CA LYS A 256 -27.38 -11.47 19.70
C LYS A 256 -27.11 -11.96 21.13
N GLN A 257 -25.91 -11.68 21.67
CA GLN A 257 -25.60 -12.00 23.07
C GLN A 257 -26.47 -11.21 24.03
N GLU A 258 -26.59 -9.89 23.83
CA GLU A 258 -27.46 -9.03 24.65
C GLU A 258 -28.94 -9.48 24.60
N ARG A 259 -29.44 -9.91 23.42
CA ARG A 259 -30.78 -10.51 23.32
C ARG A 259 -30.92 -11.81 24.09
N ARG A 260 -29.94 -12.71 23.99
CA ARG A 260 -29.93 -14.00 24.72
C ARG A 260 -29.85 -13.80 26.22
N GLU A 261 -29.10 -12.81 26.68
CA GLU A 261 -28.99 -12.44 28.09
C GLU A 261 -30.32 -11.90 28.62
N ARG A 262 -30.94 -10.93 27.93
CA ARG A 262 -32.29 -10.43 28.27
C ARG A 262 -33.36 -11.53 28.26
N GLU A 263 -33.28 -12.48 27.33
CA GLU A 263 -34.19 -13.63 27.32
C GLU A 263 -33.98 -14.57 28.50
N ARG A 264 -32.73 -14.78 28.94
CA ARG A 264 -32.40 -15.54 30.16
C ARG A 264 -32.90 -14.83 31.40
N GLU A 265 -32.71 -13.51 31.50
CA GLU A 265 -33.25 -12.69 32.59
C GLU A 265 -34.78 -12.76 32.65
N ARG A 266 -35.48 -12.63 31.52
CA ARG A 266 -36.95 -12.77 31.46
C ARG A 266 -37.44 -14.18 31.83
N LYS A 267 -36.64 -15.23 31.58
CA LYS A 267 -36.96 -16.61 32.00
C LYS A 267 -36.72 -16.82 33.50
N MET A 268 -35.68 -16.21 34.08
CA MET A 268 -35.45 -16.22 35.53
C MET A 268 -36.47 -15.37 36.29
N GLN A 269 -36.91 -14.26 35.70
CA GLN A 269 -38.01 -13.43 36.18
C GLN A 269 -39.39 -13.99 35.80
N ARG A 270 -39.48 -15.16 35.16
CA ARG A 270 -40.76 -15.85 35.02
C ARG A 270 -41.08 -16.42 36.42
N PRO A 271 -42.02 -15.83 37.18
CA PRO A 271 -41.86 -15.86 38.62
C PRO A 271 -42.34 -17.17 39.23
N THR A 272 -41.76 -17.45 40.39
CA THR A 272 -42.21 -18.32 41.46
C THR A 272 -43.73 -18.29 41.74
N TRP A 273 -44.50 -17.27 41.29
CA TRP A 273 -45.96 -17.28 41.43
C TRP A 273 -46.70 -18.26 40.50
N LEU A 274 -46.12 -18.70 39.37
CA LEU A 274 -46.70 -19.81 38.60
C LEU A 274 -46.52 -21.16 39.32
N ALA A 275 -45.42 -21.32 40.06
CA ALA A 275 -45.23 -22.50 40.92
C ALA A 275 -46.18 -22.48 42.13
N ASN A 276 -46.39 -21.32 42.74
CA ASN A 276 -47.33 -21.17 43.86
C ASN A 276 -48.81 -21.24 43.42
N ALA A 277 -49.14 -20.80 42.20
CA ALA A 277 -50.52 -20.90 41.67
C ALA A 277 -50.92 -22.33 41.27
N GLU A 278 -49.95 -23.21 40.98
CA GLU A 278 -50.18 -24.63 40.70
C GLU A 278 -50.32 -25.46 42.00
N GLU A 279 -49.69 -25.02 43.10
CA GLU A 279 -49.97 -25.52 44.46
C GLU A 279 -51.39 -25.16 44.93
N ASP A 280 -51.89 -23.95 44.65
CA ASP A 280 -53.23 -23.51 45.08
C ASP A 280 -54.39 -24.16 44.29
N THR A 281 -54.15 -24.68 43.08
CA THR A 281 -55.19 -25.34 42.24
C THR A 281 -55.23 -26.86 42.39
N THR A 282 -54.21 -27.48 42.98
CA THR A 282 -54.18 -28.92 43.27
C THR A 282 -54.62 -29.26 44.71
N ALA A 283 -54.78 -28.25 45.56
CA ALA A 283 -55.22 -28.37 46.95
C ALA A 283 -56.74 -28.18 47.18
N ALA A 284 -57.53 -27.99 46.11
CA ALA A 284 -59.00 -27.88 46.14
C ALA A 284 -59.65 -29.07 45.41
#